data_AF-A0A2S8W2R6-F1
#
_entry.id   AF-A0A2S8W2R6-F1
#
_cell.length_a   1.000
_cell.length_b   1.000
_cell.length_c   1.000
_cell.angle_alpha   90.00
_cell.angle_beta   90.00
_cell.angle_gamma   90.00
#
_symmetry.space_group_name_H-M   'P 1'
#
loop_
_entity.id
_entity.type
_entity.pdbx_description
1 polymer ?
#
loop_
_entity_poly.entity_id
_entity_poly.type
_entity_poly.pdbx_seq_one_letter_code
_entity_poly.pdbx_strand_id
1 'polypeptide(L)'
;MRATAIICANDECQKPLVQIGVLPYTRVQGAYAPSKDKGPLVWRRLIPEGSSRPIPSYVPSAIRQDYAEACLIRDLSPKASATLARRCLQGMIRDFGQVKPSTLFKEIGALEKAVEEGNAPRGVSVDSIEALTALRKVGNIGAHMEADVNVIVDVDPEEAQVLIELIESLIDDWYIERHKRQQRFSKAVALGASKTAALADAKAGQAALPAPAGDA
;
A
#
# COMPACT_ATOMS: atom_id res chain seq x y z
N MET A 1 -15.29 23.95 -19.90
CA MET A 1 -14.58 23.44 -18.71
C MET A 1 -14.41 24.59 -17.73
N ARG A 2 -14.66 24.38 -16.44
CA ARG A 2 -14.48 25.37 -15.37
C ARG A 2 -13.53 24.76 -14.34
N ALA A 3 -12.44 25.45 -14.04
CA ALA A 3 -11.57 25.12 -12.91
C ALA A 3 -11.81 26.15 -11.80
N THR A 4 -11.78 25.72 -10.55
CA THR A 4 -11.91 26.60 -9.39
C THR A 4 -10.87 26.21 -8.38
N ALA A 5 -10.00 27.15 -8.03
CA ALA A 5 -9.00 27.01 -6.99
C ALA A 5 -9.37 27.99 -5.87
N ILE A 6 -9.58 27.46 -4.67
CA ILE A 6 -9.90 28.23 -3.47
C ILE A 6 -8.80 27.95 -2.46
N ILE A 7 -8.23 28.98 -1.88
CA ILE A 7 -7.24 28.84 -0.81
C ILE A 7 -8.00 29.02 0.51
N CYS A 8 -7.66 28.22 1.53
CA CYS A 8 -8.22 28.42 2.86
C CYS A 8 -7.91 29.84 3.35
N ALA A 9 -8.94 30.59 3.73
CA ALA A 9 -8.81 31.97 4.21
C ALA A 9 -8.25 32.06 5.64
N ASN A 10 -8.00 30.93 6.30
CA ASN A 10 -7.26 30.89 7.56
C ASN A 10 -5.76 31.01 7.26
N ASP A 11 -5.13 32.05 7.79
CA ASP A 11 -3.72 32.38 7.61
C ASP A 11 -2.77 31.27 8.08
N GLU A 12 -3.18 30.43 9.05
CA GLU A 12 -2.39 29.28 9.51
C GLU A 12 -2.52 28.03 8.61
N CYS A 13 -3.63 27.90 7.87
CA CYS A 13 -3.93 26.68 7.12
C CYS A 13 -3.44 26.73 5.68
N GLN A 14 -3.80 27.78 4.93
CA GLN A 14 -3.41 28.04 3.53
C GLN A 14 -3.54 26.86 2.53
N LYS A 15 -4.21 25.76 2.90
CA LYS A 15 -4.36 24.58 2.02
C LYS A 15 -5.23 24.93 0.81
N PRO A 16 -4.79 24.62 -0.42
CA PRO A 16 -5.61 24.83 -1.61
C PRO A 16 -6.70 23.76 -1.72
N LEU A 17 -7.82 24.15 -2.32
CA LEU A 17 -8.88 23.29 -2.81
C LEU A 17 -8.99 23.53 -4.31
N VAL A 18 -8.65 22.51 -5.11
CA VAL A 18 -8.79 22.59 -6.57
C VAL A 18 -9.93 21.69 -7.02
N GLN A 19 -10.85 22.25 -7.78
CA GLN A 19 -12.00 21.57 -8.36
C GLN A 19 -12.06 21.79 -9.86
N ILE A 20 -12.52 20.77 -10.58
CA ILE A 20 -12.68 20.76 -12.02
C ILE A 20 -14.10 20.34 -12.37
N GLY A 21 -14.73 21.13 -13.23
CA GLY A 21 -16.10 20.92 -13.72
C GLY A 21 -16.15 20.91 -15.24
N VAL A 22 -16.71 19.86 -15.84
CA VAL A 22 -17.12 19.86 -17.26
C VAL A 22 -18.60 20.23 -17.30
N LEU A 23 -18.91 21.42 -17.81
CA LEU A 23 -20.28 21.93 -17.89
C LEU A 23 -20.80 21.77 -19.32
N PRO A 24 -22.05 21.31 -19.51
CA PRO A 24 -22.69 21.33 -20.81
C PRO A 24 -22.96 22.79 -21.23
N TYR A 25 -22.73 23.09 -22.51
CA TYR A 25 -23.02 24.40 -23.08
C TYR A 25 -24.29 24.35 -23.92
N THR A 26 -25.08 25.42 -23.86
CA THR A 26 -26.27 25.64 -24.67
C THR A 26 -26.16 26.97 -25.41
N ARG A 27 -26.83 27.07 -26.54
CA ARG A 27 -26.83 28.29 -27.35
C ARG A 27 -27.97 29.19 -26.88
N VAL A 28 -27.63 30.37 -26.38
CA VAL A 28 -28.60 31.39 -25.92
C VAL A 28 -28.28 32.68 -26.67
N GLN A 29 -29.26 33.22 -27.39
CA GLN A 29 -29.12 34.49 -28.15
C GLN A 29 -27.86 34.53 -29.04
N GLY A 30 -27.55 33.43 -29.70
CA GLY A 30 -26.41 33.34 -30.63
C GLY A 30 -25.05 33.06 -29.98
N ALA A 31 -24.92 33.16 -28.65
CA ALA A 31 -23.70 32.85 -27.91
C ALA A 31 -23.79 31.49 -27.20
N TYR A 32 -22.63 30.86 -26.97
CA TYR A 32 -22.55 29.66 -26.13
C TYR A 32 -22.43 30.07 -24.66
N ALA A 33 -23.37 29.61 -23.84
CA ALA A 33 -23.34 29.80 -22.39
C ALA A 33 -23.48 28.44 -21.68
N PRO A 34 -22.93 28.29 -20.46
CA PRO A 34 -23.18 27.10 -19.65
C PRO A 34 -24.69 26.89 -19.47
N SER A 35 -25.15 25.66 -19.68
CA SER A 35 -26.55 25.29 -19.49
C SER A 35 -26.95 25.53 -18.04
N LYS A 36 -28.00 26.31 -17.78
CA LYS A 36 -28.55 26.47 -16.43
C LYS A 36 -29.38 25.25 -16.00
N ASP A 37 -29.98 24.55 -16.96
CA ASP A 37 -30.89 23.43 -16.70
C ASP A 37 -30.18 22.07 -16.59
N LYS A 38 -28.89 22.01 -16.94
CA LYS A 38 -28.11 20.76 -16.91
C LYS A 38 -26.93 20.95 -15.98
N GLY A 39 -26.86 20.11 -14.95
CA GLY A 39 -25.72 20.05 -14.03
C GLY A 39 -24.41 19.71 -14.76
N PRO A 40 -23.26 19.81 -14.06
CA PRO A 40 -21.98 19.44 -14.62
C PRO A 40 -21.98 17.97 -15.07
N LEU A 41 -21.46 17.70 -16.27
CA LEU A 41 -21.22 16.35 -16.78
C LEU A 41 -20.18 15.63 -15.92
N VAL A 42 -19.17 16.37 -15.44
CA VAL A 42 -18.14 15.87 -14.53
C VAL A 42 -17.88 16.95 -13.49
N TRP A 43 -17.90 16.58 -12.22
CA TRP A 43 -17.42 17.41 -11.11
C TRP A 43 -16.43 16.58 -10.28
N ARG A 44 -15.20 17.07 -10.12
CA ARG A 44 -14.14 16.38 -9.38
C ARG A 44 -13.29 17.37 -8.60
N ARG A 45 -12.84 16.95 -7.41
CA ARG A 45 -11.75 17.60 -6.68
C ARG A 45 -10.43 17.03 -7.19
N LEU A 46 -9.47 17.89 -7.53
CA LEU A 46 -8.15 17.50 -8.06
C LEU A 46 -7.09 17.36 -6.98
N ILE A 47 -7.27 18.01 -5.83
CA ILE A 47 -6.42 17.78 -4.65
C ILE A 47 -6.95 16.52 -3.97
N PRO A 48 -6.10 15.51 -3.74
CA PRO A 48 -6.56 14.19 -3.34
C PRO A 48 -7.31 14.27 -2.00
N GLU A 49 -8.46 13.61 -1.94
CA GLU A 49 -9.31 13.56 -0.74
C GLU A 49 -8.68 12.73 0.40
N GLY A 50 -7.57 12.05 0.13
CA GLY A 50 -6.77 11.34 1.13
C GLY A 50 -5.30 11.32 0.76
N SER A 51 -4.42 11.21 1.75
CA SER A 51 -2.96 11.10 1.61
C SER A 51 -2.49 9.72 1.13
N SER A 52 -3.38 8.92 0.54
CA SER A 52 -3.10 7.52 0.18
C SER A 52 -2.02 7.44 -0.90
N ARG A 53 -0.92 6.76 -0.58
CA ARG A 53 0.14 6.43 -1.52
C ARG A 53 -0.33 5.34 -2.49
N PRO A 54 0.01 5.40 -3.79
CA PRO A 54 -0.33 4.33 -4.72
C PRO A 54 0.36 3.01 -4.32
N ILE A 55 -0.44 2.01 -3.94
CA ILE A 55 0.05 0.65 -3.65
C ILE A 55 0.08 -0.18 -4.95
N PRO A 56 1.19 -0.89 -5.25
CA PRO A 56 1.31 -1.74 -6.43
C PRO A 56 0.26 -2.86 -6.53
N SER A 57 -0.05 -3.31 -7.76
CA SER A 57 -1.12 -4.29 -8.02
C SER A 57 -0.88 -5.69 -7.46
N TYR A 58 0.37 -6.05 -7.13
CA TYR A 58 0.72 -7.34 -6.53
C TYR A 58 0.38 -7.44 -5.03
N VAL A 59 0.01 -6.34 -4.38
CA VAL A 59 -0.54 -6.36 -3.03
C VAL A 59 -2.03 -6.75 -3.09
N PRO A 60 -2.51 -7.65 -2.22
CA PRO A 60 -3.91 -8.08 -2.20
C PRO A 60 -4.90 -6.92 -2.26
N SER A 61 -5.95 -7.05 -3.07
CA SER A 61 -6.92 -5.97 -3.30
C SER A 61 -7.64 -5.53 -2.03
N ALA A 62 -7.93 -6.46 -1.12
CA ALA A 62 -8.55 -6.16 0.17
C ALA A 62 -7.70 -5.20 1.02
N ILE A 63 -6.38 -5.45 1.11
CA ILE A 63 -5.43 -4.60 1.84
C ILE A 63 -5.38 -3.21 1.19
N ARG A 64 -5.33 -3.14 -0.15
CA ARG A 64 -5.29 -1.87 -0.88
C ARG A 64 -6.56 -1.04 -0.69
N GLN A 65 -7.72 -1.67 -0.68
CA GLN A 65 -9.01 -1.00 -0.46
C GLN A 65 -9.10 -0.47 0.97
N ASP A 66 -8.81 -1.31 1.96
CA ASP A 66 -8.87 -0.93 3.37
C ASP A 66 -7.94 0.23 3.70
N TYR A 67 -6.70 0.20 3.18
CA TYR A 67 -5.75 1.30 3.33
C TYR A 67 -6.25 2.58 2.65
N ALA A 68 -6.72 2.50 1.40
CA ALA A 68 -7.21 3.68 0.68
C ALA A 68 -8.42 4.31 1.39
N GLU A 69 -9.36 3.50 1.85
CA GLU A 69 -10.51 3.96 2.64
C GLU A 69 -10.07 4.58 3.97
N ALA A 70 -9.12 3.95 4.69
CA ALA A 70 -8.58 4.49 5.93
C ALA A 70 -7.96 5.88 5.74
N CYS A 71 -7.18 6.09 4.67
CA CYS A 71 -6.61 7.39 4.34
C CYS A 71 -7.67 8.45 3.98
N LEU A 72 -8.76 8.05 3.32
CA LEU A 72 -9.83 8.97 2.91
C LEU A 72 -10.63 9.48 4.10
N ILE A 73 -10.86 8.63 5.10
CA ILE A 73 -11.70 8.98 6.25
C ILE A 73 -10.92 9.35 7.50
N ARG A 74 -9.58 9.46 7.44
CA ARG A 74 -8.73 9.82 8.58
C ARG A 74 -9.23 11.05 9.31
N ASP A 75 -9.43 12.15 8.58
CA ASP A 75 -9.84 13.43 9.18
C ASP A 75 -11.36 13.50 9.43
N LEU A 76 -12.15 12.66 8.73
CA LEU A 76 -13.61 12.66 8.81
C LEU A 76 -14.13 11.80 9.97
N SER A 77 -13.47 10.67 10.21
CA SER A 77 -13.76 9.73 11.29
C SER A 77 -12.48 8.97 11.63
N PRO A 78 -11.62 9.53 12.48
CA PRO A 78 -10.38 8.88 12.92
C PRO A 78 -10.64 7.49 13.53
N LYS A 79 -11.75 7.34 14.25
CA LYS A 79 -12.22 6.06 14.80
C LYS A 79 -12.48 5.00 13.72
N ALA A 80 -13.19 5.37 12.65
CA ALA A 80 -13.45 4.46 11.54
C ALA A 80 -12.17 4.18 10.76
N SER A 81 -11.31 5.18 10.57
CA SER A 81 -9.97 5.03 9.96
C SER A 81 -9.13 4.01 10.73
N ALA A 82 -9.06 4.12 12.06
CA ALA A 82 -8.34 3.19 12.92
C ALA A 82 -8.92 1.75 12.86
N THR A 83 -10.23 1.61 12.68
CA THR A 83 -10.87 0.30 12.49
C THR A 83 -10.50 -0.32 11.14
N LEU A 84 -10.52 0.45 10.06
CA LEU A 84 -10.08 0.01 8.73
C LEU A 84 -8.58 -0.32 8.71
N ALA A 85 -7.75 0.50 9.37
CA ALA A 85 -6.33 0.24 9.54
C ALA A 85 -6.07 -1.10 10.23
N ARG A 86 -6.82 -1.43 11.29
CA ARG A 86 -6.73 -2.75 11.93
C ARG A 86 -7.15 -3.89 11.01
N ARG A 87 -8.23 -3.74 10.24
CA ARG A 87 -8.66 -4.74 9.26
C ARG A 87 -7.59 -4.98 8.19
N CYS A 88 -6.95 -3.91 7.74
CA CYS A 88 -5.81 -3.94 6.83
C CYS A 88 -4.63 -4.74 7.44
N LEU A 89 -4.25 -4.45 8.68
CA LEU A 89 -3.18 -5.17 9.40
C LEU A 89 -3.50 -6.66 9.57
N GLN A 90 -4.72 -7.02 9.92
CA GLN A 90 -5.15 -8.44 9.97
C GLN A 90 -4.99 -9.11 8.62
N GLY A 91 -5.42 -8.44 7.54
CA GLY A 91 -5.23 -8.92 6.17
C GLY A 91 -3.77 -9.19 5.84
N MET A 92 -2.89 -8.25 6.19
CA MET A 92 -1.44 -8.36 5.97
C MET A 92 -0.84 -9.52 6.78
N ILE A 93 -1.16 -9.66 8.07
CA ILE A 93 -0.62 -10.72 8.92
C ILE A 93 -1.09 -12.10 8.45
N ARG A 94 -2.34 -12.23 8.00
CA ARG A 94 -2.88 -13.49 7.47
C ARG A 94 -2.26 -13.88 6.14
N ASP A 95 -2.06 -12.92 5.25
CA ASP A 95 -1.46 -13.13 3.93
C ASP A 95 0.03 -13.45 4.05
N PHE A 96 0.77 -12.66 4.84
CA PHE A 96 2.21 -12.76 4.95
C PHE A 96 2.69 -13.78 6.00
N GLY A 97 2.07 -13.75 7.18
CA GLY A 97 2.37 -14.63 8.31
C GLY A 97 1.72 -16.01 8.22
N GLN A 98 0.75 -16.20 7.33
CA GLN A 98 -0.04 -17.44 7.19
C GLN A 98 -0.72 -17.91 8.49
N VAL A 99 -0.84 -17.02 9.49
CA VAL A 99 -1.46 -17.33 10.77
C VAL A 99 -2.95 -17.01 10.71
N LYS A 100 -3.82 -17.90 11.22
CA LYS A 100 -5.29 -17.72 11.21
C LYS A 100 -5.99 -17.90 12.58
N PRO A 101 -5.54 -17.26 13.68
CA PRO A 101 -6.31 -17.22 14.91
C PRO A 101 -7.50 -16.24 14.81
N SER A 102 -8.36 -16.25 15.84
CA SER A 102 -9.65 -15.57 15.82
C SER A 102 -9.60 -14.04 15.84
N THR A 103 -8.58 -13.44 16.45
CA THR A 103 -8.51 -11.97 16.69
C THR A 103 -7.12 -11.40 16.44
N LEU A 104 -7.04 -10.11 16.04
CA LEU A 104 -5.78 -9.42 15.69
C LEU A 104 -4.73 -9.54 16.80
N PHE A 105 -5.15 -9.46 18.06
CA PHE A 105 -4.28 -9.62 19.22
C PHE A 105 -3.54 -10.97 19.19
N LYS A 106 -4.28 -12.06 18.93
CA LYS A 106 -3.73 -13.40 18.82
C LYS A 106 -2.89 -13.57 17.55
N GLU A 107 -3.26 -12.90 16.46
CA GLU A 107 -2.48 -12.90 15.21
C GLU A 107 -1.09 -12.28 15.41
N ILE A 108 -1.02 -11.13 16.08
CA ILE A 108 0.25 -10.46 16.42
C ILE A 108 1.08 -11.34 17.37
N GLY A 109 0.47 -11.90 18.42
CA GLY A 109 1.19 -12.79 19.34
C GLY A 109 1.71 -14.07 18.70
N ALA A 110 0.98 -14.63 17.74
CA ALA A 110 1.46 -15.78 16.98
C ALA A 110 2.61 -15.40 16.03
N LEU A 111 2.57 -14.22 15.43
CA LEU A 111 3.67 -13.71 14.60
C LEU A 111 4.94 -13.44 15.42
N GLU A 112 4.79 -12.83 16.60
CA GLU A 112 5.86 -12.61 17.58
C GLU A 112 6.53 -13.94 17.96
N LYS A 113 5.74 -14.94 18.34
CA LYS A 113 6.22 -16.29 18.64
C LYS A 113 6.93 -16.95 17.44
N ALA A 114 6.39 -16.80 16.23
CA ALA A 114 7.03 -17.34 15.03
C ALA A 114 8.41 -16.70 14.76
N VAL A 115 8.59 -15.42 15.10
CA VAL A 115 9.90 -14.74 14.99
C VAL A 115 10.88 -15.28 16.04
N GLU A 116 10.44 -15.43 17.29
CA GLU A 116 11.27 -16.00 18.37
C GLU A 116 11.71 -17.44 18.06
N GLU A 117 10.82 -18.26 17.50
CA GLU A 117 11.10 -19.65 17.11
C GLU A 117 11.92 -19.76 15.81
N GLY A 118 12.25 -18.64 15.15
CA GLY A 118 12.98 -18.62 13.88
C GLY A 118 12.17 -19.11 12.66
N ASN A 119 10.86 -19.28 12.82
CA ASN A 119 9.93 -19.77 11.79
C ASN A 119 9.21 -18.63 11.05
N ALA A 120 9.53 -17.37 11.34
CA ALA A 120 8.88 -16.23 10.73
C ALA A 120 9.15 -16.10 9.23
N PRO A 121 8.20 -15.54 8.46
CA PRO A 121 8.41 -15.24 7.06
C PRO A 121 9.63 -14.32 6.86
N ARG A 122 10.46 -14.65 5.86
CA ARG A 122 11.63 -13.84 5.51
C ARG A 122 11.19 -12.43 5.08
N GLY A 123 11.40 -11.44 5.95
CA GLY A 123 11.03 -10.05 5.72
C GLY A 123 10.37 -9.37 6.91
N VAL A 124 9.95 -10.12 7.94
CA VAL A 124 9.49 -9.52 9.20
C VAL A 124 10.71 -9.05 10.01
N SER A 125 10.83 -7.75 10.26
CA SER A 125 11.88 -7.19 11.12
C SER A 125 11.47 -7.24 12.60
N VAL A 126 12.46 -7.19 13.50
CA VAL A 126 12.23 -7.07 14.95
C VAL A 126 11.46 -5.78 15.25
N ASP A 127 11.84 -4.67 14.60
CA ASP A 127 11.17 -3.37 14.73
C ASP A 127 9.69 -3.44 14.30
N SER A 128 9.37 -4.20 13.25
CA SER A 128 7.98 -4.42 12.82
C SER A 128 7.17 -5.14 13.90
N ILE A 129 7.75 -6.15 14.56
CA ILE A 129 7.10 -6.87 15.66
C ILE A 129 6.92 -5.96 16.87
N GLU A 130 7.93 -5.17 17.22
CA GLU A 130 7.85 -4.24 18.34
C GLU A 130 6.73 -3.21 18.12
N ALA A 131 6.64 -2.63 16.92
CA ALA A 131 5.58 -1.70 16.56
C ALA A 131 4.19 -2.36 16.60
N LEU A 132 4.05 -3.58 16.07
CA LEU A 132 2.80 -4.34 16.13
C LEU A 132 2.42 -4.72 17.57
N THR A 133 3.39 -5.12 18.39
CA THR A 133 3.18 -5.43 19.81
C THR A 133 2.85 -4.16 20.60
N ALA A 134 3.41 -3.01 20.25
CA ALA A 134 3.01 -1.73 20.80
C ALA A 134 1.53 -1.46 20.48
N LEU A 135 1.10 -1.59 19.22
CA LEU A 135 -0.32 -1.47 18.85
C LEU A 135 -1.23 -2.47 19.55
N ARG A 136 -0.75 -3.70 19.78
CA ARG A 136 -1.45 -4.72 20.56
C ARG A 136 -1.69 -4.25 22.00
N LYS A 137 -0.70 -3.62 22.63
CA LYS A 137 -0.80 -3.06 23.99
C LYS A 137 -1.66 -1.79 24.01
N VAL A 138 -1.57 -0.96 22.97
CA VAL A 138 -2.45 0.20 22.78
C VAL A 138 -3.75 -0.23 22.10
N GLY A 139 -4.36 -1.33 22.57
CA GLY A 139 -5.68 -1.84 22.13
C GLY A 139 -6.83 -0.81 22.22
N ASN A 140 -6.52 0.40 22.69
CA ASN A 140 -7.37 1.57 22.87
C ASN A 140 -7.39 2.56 21.69
N ILE A 141 -6.53 2.46 20.66
CA ILE A 141 -6.59 3.39 19.49
C ILE A 141 -7.78 3.04 18.60
N GLY A 142 -9.01 3.26 19.10
CA GLY A 142 -10.25 3.06 18.37
C GLY A 142 -10.97 1.77 18.71
N ALA A 143 -11.85 1.83 19.70
CA ALA A 143 -12.89 0.86 19.99
C ALA A 143 -12.42 -0.58 20.31
N HIS A 144 -12.26 -0.85 21.60
CA HIS A 144 -12.16 -2.18 22.19
C HIS A 144 -13.14 -3.19 21.54
N MET A 145 -12.66 -4.37 21.13
CA MET A 145 -13.49 -5.50 20.68
C MET A 145 -13.34 -6.78 21.51
N GLU A 146 -12.63 -6.75 22.64
CA GLU A 146 -12.70 -7.86 23.60
C GLU A 146 -13.05 -7.34 25.02
N ALA A 147 -14.21 -7.79 25.49
CA ALA A 147 -14.65 -8.08 26.86
C ALA A 147 -14.69 -7.05 28.01
N ASP A 148 -14.39 -5.75 27.84
CA ASP A 148 -14.75 -4.77 28.89
C ASP A 148 -15.30 -3.46 28.29
N VAL A 149 -16.61 -3.31 28.41
CA VAL A 149 -17.43 -2.25 27.83
C VAL A 149 -17.65 -1.22 28.93
N ASN A 150 -16.90 -0.11 28.93
CA ASN A 150 -17.31 1.18 29.52
C ASN A 150 -16.38 2.38 29.22
N VAL A 151 -15.29 2.21 28.47
CA VAL A 151 -14.39 3.33 28.14
C VAL A 151 -14.41 3.60 26.64
N ILE A 152 -15.11 4.66 26.23
CA ILE A 152 -15.01 5.22 24.89
C ILE A 152 -13.80 6.15 24.90
N VAL A 153 -12.66 5.66 24.44
CA VAL A 153 -11.49 6.51 24.19
C VAL A 153 -11.66 7.11 22.79
N ASP A 154 -11.58 8.44 22.72
CA ASP A 154 -11.62 9.17 21.45
C ASP A 154 -10.31 8.95 20.68
N VAL A 155 -10.40 8.89 19.36
CA VAL A 155 -9.21 8.70 18.50
C VAL A 155 -8.96 10.02 17.79
N ASP A 156 -7.75 10.55 17.95
CA ASP A 156 -7.33 11.75 17.24
C ASP A 156 -6.95 11.40 15.78
N PRO A 157 -7.22 12.28 14.79
CA PRO A 157 -6.63 12.16 13.45
C PRO A 157 -5.12 11.84 13.43
N GLU A 158 -4.34 12.36 14.38
CA GLU A 158 -2.90 12.09 14.51
C GLU A 158 -2.62 10.63 14.88
N GLU A 159 -3.40 10.02 15.77
CA GLU A 159 -3.27 8.61 16.10
C GLU A 159 -3.63 7.71 14.91
N ALA A 160 -4.69 8.07 14.19
CA ALA A 160 -5.06 7.40 12.95
C ALA A 160 -3.96 7.55 11.87
N GLN A 161 -3.29 8.70 11.81
CA GLN A 161 -2.17 8.93 10.92
C GLN A 161 -0.99 8.00 11.23
N VAL A 162 -0.60 7.85 12.50
CA VAL A 162 0.48 6.95 12.92
C VAL A 162 0.18 5.50 12.52
N LEU A 163 -1.09 5.06 12.64
CA LEU A 163 -1.51 3.73 12.18
C LEU A 163 -1.36 3.56 10.66
N ILE A 164 -1.74 4.57 9.89
CA ILE A 164 -1.61 4.58 8.43
C ILE A 164 -0.13 4.51 8.03
N GLU A 165 0.74 5.29 8.69
CA GLU A 165 2.19 5.31 8.43
C GLU A 165 2.85 3.97 8.75
N LEU A 166 2.42 3.30 9.83
CA LEU A 166 2.87 1.95 10.12
C LEU A 166 2.47 0.98 9.00
N ILE A 167 1.23 1.04 8.53
CA ILE A 167 0.76 0.20 7.42
C ILE A 167 1.60 0.43 6.17
N GLU A 168 1.92 1.69 5.83
CA GLU A 168 2.78 2.02 4.69
C GLU A 168 4.17 1.39 4.82
N SER A 169 4.76 1.50 6.00
CA SER A 169 6.08 0.92 6.31
C SER A 169 6.06 -0.60 6.16
N LEU A 170 5.03 -1.26 6.70
CA LEU A 170 4.86 -2.71 6.58
C LEU A 170 4.58 -3.15 5.13
N ILE A 171 3.86 -2.35 4.33
CA ILE A 171 3.65 -2.63 2.91
C ILE A 171 4.97 -2.58 2.14
N ASP A 172 5.79 -1.56 2.42
CA ASP A 172 7.11 -1.43 1.83
C ASP A 172 7.98 -2.65 2.15
N ASP A 173 8.06 -3.03 3.42
CA ASP A 173 8.92 -4.14 3.86
C ASP A 173 8.43 -5.50 3.36
N TRP A 174 7.15 -5.81 3.57
CA TRP A 174 6.62 -7.16 3.36
C TRP A 174 6.37 -7.44 1.88
N TYR A 175 5.91 -6.45 1.12
CA TYR A 175 5.55 -6.65 -0.28
C TYR A 175 6.57 -6.05 -1.24
N ILE A 176 6.90 -4.77 -1.10
CA ILE A 176 7.68 -4.04 -2.10
C ILE A 176 9.15 -4.49 -2.09
N GLU A 177 9.80 -4.47 -0.93
CA GLU A 177 11.20 -4.88 -0.80
C GLU A 177 11.38 -6.37 -1.06
N ARG A 178 10.42 -7.21 -0.65
CA ARG A 178 10.40 -8.64 -1.02
C ARG A 178 10.36 -8.82 -2.53
N HIS A 179 9.48 -8.12 -3.24
CA HIS A 179 9.36 -8.22 -4.69
C HIS A 179 10.62 -7.70 -5.40
N LYS A 180 11.17 -6.54 -4.98
CA LYS A 180 12.46 -6.04 -5.49
C LYS A 180 13.59 -7.03 -5.29
N ARG A 181 13.65 -7.68 -4.12
CA ARG A 181 14.64 -8.71 -3.80
C ARG A 181 14.51 -9.91 -4.74
N GLN A 182 13.30 -10.42 -4.94
CA GLN A 182 13.02 -11.52 -5.88
C GLN A 182 13.41 -11.17 -7.32
N GLN A 183 13.14 -9.94 -7.78
CA GLN A 183 13.56 -9.47 -9.10
C GLN A 183 15.07 -9.39 -9.26
N ARG A 184 15.80 -8.90 -8.23
CA ARG A 184 17.27 -8.84 -8.27
C ARG A 184 17.88 -10.25 -8.35
N PHE A 185 17.40 -11.18 -7.54
CA PHE A 185 17.92 -12.56 -7.55
C PHE A 185 17.56 -13.31 -8.83
N SER A 186 16.34 -13.17 -9.34
CA SER A 186 15.96 -13.80 -10.62
C SER A 186 16.80 -13.29 -11.79
N LYS A 187 17.14 -12.00 -11.83
CA LYS A 187 18.09 -11.44 -12.82
C LYS A 187 19.48 -12.07 -12.70
N ALA A 188 20.00 -12.23 -11.48
CA ALA A 188 21.31 -12.87 -11.26
C ALA A 188 21.32 -14.34 -11.70
N VAL A 189 20.26 -15.09 -11.37
CA VAL A 189 20.09 -16.49 -11.80
C VAL A 189 19.98 -16.59 -13.33
N ALA A 190 19.19 -15.72 -13.97
CA ALA A 190 19.05 -15.69 -15.42
C ALA A 190 20.37 -15.36 -16.13
N LEU A 191 21.15 -14.41 -15.58
CA LEU A 191 22.48 -14.09 -16.10
C LEU A 191 23.45 -15.28 -15.97
N GLY A 192 23.41 -15.97 -14.83
CA GLY A 192 24.21 -17.19 -14.62
C GLY A 192 23.87 -18.27 -15.64
N ALA A 193 22.57 -18.56 -15.81
CA ALA A 193 22.08 -19.54 -16.77
C ALA A 193 22.44 -19.20 -18.23
N SER A 194 22.32 -17.93 -18.62
CA SER A 194 22.71 -17.47 -19.95
C SER A 194 24.21 -17.63 -20.21
N LYS A 195 25.06 -17.32 -19.21
CA LYS A 195 26.51 -17.49 -19.34
C LYS A 195 26.93 -18.96 -19.38
N THR A 196 26.32 -19.84 -18.58
CA THR A 196 26.61 -21.27 -18.64
C THR A 196 26.16 -21.89 -19.96
N ALA A 197 25.01 -21.49 -20.49
CA ALA A 197 24.56 -21.90 -21.83
C ALA A 197 25.55 -21.45 -22.91
N ALA A 198 25.95 -20.17 -22.92
CA ALA A 198 26.93 -19.65 -23.87
C ALA A 198 28.30 -20.35 -23.78
N LEU A 199 28.74 -20.72 -22.56
CA LEU A 199 29.97 -21.49 -22.36
C LEU A 199 29.83 -22.94 -22.86
N ALA A 200 28.65 -23.56 -22.70
CA ALA A 200 28.38 -24.89 -23.23
C ALA A 200 28.36 -24.88 -24.77
N ASP A 201 27.73 -23.88 -25.39
CA ASP A 201 27.67 -23.69 -26.84
C ASP A 201 29.07 -23.42 -27.42
N ALA A 202 29.88 -22.58 -26.75
CA ALA A 202 31.27 -22.32 -27.15
C ALA A 202 32.15 -23.57 -27.07
N LYS A 203 31.97 -24.42 -26.05
CA LYS A 203 32.69 -25.70 -25.94
C LYS A 203 32.23 -26.71 -26.98
N ALA A 204 30.93 -26.75 -27.32
CA ALA A 204 30.41 -27.60 -28.38
C ALA A 204 30.94 -27.18 -29.76
N GLY A 205 31.04 -25.86 -30.01
CA GLY A 205 31.62 -25.32 -31.25
C GLY A 205 33.12 -25.60 -31.40
N GLN A 206 33.89 -25.61 -30.31
CA GLN A 206 35.33 -25.94 -30.34
C GLN A 206 35.60 -27.45 -30.52
N ALA A 207 34.71 -28.32 -30.03
CA ALA A 207 34.83 -29.77 -30.22
C ALA A 207 34.49 -30.24 -31.66
N ALA A 208 33.83 -29.38 -32.46
CA ALA A 208 33.42 -29.68 -33.83
C ALA A 208 34.44 -29.22 -34.91
N LEU A 209 35.56 -28.60 -34.52
CA LEU A 209 36.63 -28.26 -35.47
C LEU A 209 37.44 -29.53 -35.80
N PRO A 210 37.46 -30.01 -37.07
CA PRO A 210 38.26 -31.16 -37.45
C PRO A 210 39.75 -30.86 -37.27
N ALA A 211 40.50 -31.85 -36.78
CA ALA A 211 41.95 -31.77 -36.59
C ALA A 211 42.64 -31.31 -37.89
N PRO A 212 43.67 -30.44 -37.82
CA PRO A 212 44.40 -30.04 -39.00
C PRO A 212 44.96 -31.28 -39.68
N ALA A 213 44.59 -31.49 -40.95
CA ALA A 213 45.16 -32.55 -41.77
C ALA A 213 46.68 -32.33 -41.81
N GLY A 214 47.43 -33.30 -41.29
CA GLY A 214 48.88 -33.28 -41.35
C GLY A 214 49.32 -33.53 -42.79
N ASP A 215 49.94 -32.53 -43.39
CA ASP A 215 50.61 -32.66 -44.67
C ASP A 215 51.94 -33.43 -44.47
N ALA A 216 52.11 -34.48 -45.28
CA ALA A 216 53.30 -35.32 -45.39
C ALA A 216 54.23 -34.82 -46.51
#